data_AF-A0A959V606-F1
#
_entry.id   AF-A0A959V606-F1
#
_cell.length_a   1.000
_cell.length_b   1.000
_cell.length_c   1.000
_cell.angle_alpha   90.00
_cell.angle_beta   90.00
_cell.angle_gamma   90.00
#
_symmetry.space_group_name_H-M   'P 1'
#
loop_
_entity.id
_entity.type
_entity.pdbx_description
1 polymer ?
#
loop_
_entity_poly.entity_id
_entity_poly.type
_entity_poly.pdbx_seq_one_letter_code
_entity_poly.pdbx_strand_id
1 'polypeptide(L)'
;MTILVKALARLNAVQLVARCLFIEERLTDNTAFPTLTPTLVEIAAKREALQLAITEAADGGRTATAKREQRKRELKEILDQLAGDIISQAGSDRELILSAGFFVRRTSRSEEEPAMPQKLRARISEHAGEARLDWATTRGAALYVVEHNAVSPDQTEAWVQVGETTRIRLVVKGLASAREHWFRVRAIGSTGRGPWSDVAF
;
A
#
# COMPACT_ATOMS: atom_id res chain seq x y z
N MET A 1 -4.13 4.70 5.27
CA MET A 1 -3.28 5.78 4.72
C MET A 1 -3.87 6.47 3.47
N THR A 2 -3.66 7.78 3.30
CA THR A 2 -4.04 8.55 2.10
C THR A 2 -2.79 8.84 1.27
N ILE A 3 -2.82 8.64 -0.06
CA ILE A 3 -1.64 8.85 -0.91
C ILE A 3 -1.92 10.01 -1.88
N LEU A 4 -1.07 11.02 -1.86
CA LEU A 4 -1.06 12.10 -2.85
C LEU A 4 -0.67 11.53 -4.22
N VAL A 5 -1.47 11.83 -5.23
CA VAL A 5 -1.24 11.44 -6.62
C VAL A 5 -0.82 12.66 -7.43
N LYS A 6 0.43 12.63 -7.90
CA LYS A 6 1.04 13.71 -8.68
C LYS A 6 0.47 13.80 -10.11
N ALA A 7 0.16 12.65 -10.70
CA ALA A 7 -0.34 12.49 -12.08
C ALA A 7 0.57 13.08 -13.20
N LEU A 8 1.86 13.27 -12.94
CA LEU A 8 2.82 13.89 -13.89
C LEU A 8 3.45 12.91 -14.88
N ALA A 9 3.42 11.60 -14.59
CA ALA A 9 4.23 10.61 -15.30
C ALA A 9 3.89 10.44 -16.80
N ARG A 10 2.64 10.65 -17.19
CA ARG A 10 2.15 10.46 -18.57
C ARG A 10 1.99 11.76 -19.35
N LEU A 11 2.36 12.91 -18.78
CA LEU A 11 2.16 14.20 -19.42
C LEU A 11 3.25 14.47 -20.47
N ASN A 12 2.84 14.95 -21.64
CA ASN A 12 3.76 15.53 -22.62
C ASN A 12 4.21 16.94 -22.16
N ALA A 13 5.15 17.58 -22.87
CA ALA A 13 5.69 18.88 -22.45
C ALA A 13 4.61 19.96 -22.31
N VAL A 14 3.66 20.04 -23.26
CA VAL A 14 2.56 21.01 -23.25
C VAL A 14 1.59 20.74 -22.10
N GLN A 15 1.21 19.48 -21.91
CA GLN A 15 0.35 19.06 -20.80
C GLN A 15 0.99 19.30 -19.44
N LEU A 16 2.32 19.14 -19.33
CA LEU A 16 3.04 19.42 -18.10
C LEU A 16 3.02 20.91 -17.76
N VAL A 17 3.20 21.79 -18.75
CA VAL A 17 3.05 23.25 -18.58
C VAL A 17 1.62 23.59 -18.11
N ALA A 18 0.60 23.05 -18.77
CA ALA A 18 -0.79 23.30 -18.39
C ALA A 18 -1.10 22.82 -16.96
N ARG A 19 -0.57 21.66 -16.58
CA ARG A 19 -0.71 21.14 -15.22
C ARG A 19 0.01 22.00 -14.19
N CYS A 20 1.18 22.54 -14.54
CA CYS A 20 1.95 23.46 -13.70
C CYS A 20 1.16 24.74 -13.41
N LEU A 21 0.61 25.37 -14.44
CA LEU A 21 -0.21 26.58 -14.30
C LEU A 21 -1.40 26.38 -13.35
N PHE A 22 -2.09 25.24 -13.47
CA PHE A 22 -3.18 24.91 -12.55
C PHE A 22 -2.71 24.78 -11.09
N ILE A 23 -1.53 24.21 -10.85
CA ILE A 23 -0.97 24.07 -9.49
C ILE A 23 -0.55 25.45 -8.95
N GLU A 24 0.08 26.29 -9.77
CA GLU A 24 0.43 27.67 -9.43
C GLU A 24 -0.80 28.48 -9.01
N GLU A 25 -1.89 28.42 -9.79
CA GLU A 25 -3.15 29.09 -9.48
C GLU A 25 -3.74 28.63 -8.13
N ARG A 26 -3.65 27.33 -7.84
CA ARG A 26 -4.19 26.74 -6.60
C ARG A 26 -3.38 27.06 -5.34
N LEU A 27 -2.09 27.37 -5.52
CA LEU A 27 -1.19 27.72 -4.43
C LEU A 27 -0.99 29.22 -4.27
N THR A 28 -1.37 30.02 -5.26
CA THR A 28 -1.40 31.49 -5.16
C THR A 28 -2.42 31.88 -4.09
N ASP A 29 -2.01 32.72 -3.14
CA ASP A 29 -2.81 33.17 -1.99
C ASP A 29 -3.39 32.04 -1.10
N ASN A 30 -2.82 30.83 -1.18
CA ASN A 30 -3.26 29.70 -0.38
C ASN A 30 -2.68 29.78 1.05
N THR A 31 -3.55 30.14 2.00
CA THR A 31 -3.19 30.31 3.41
C THR A 31 -2.74 29.03 4.11
N ALA A 32 -3.03 27.85 3.54
CA ALA A 32 -2.58 26.57 4.09
C ALA A 32 -1.08 26.29 3.85
N PHE A 33 -0.48 26.95 2.85
CA PHE A 33 0.90 26.67 2.41
C PHE A 33 1.77 27.94 2.26
N PRO A 34 1.85 28.82 3.27
CA PRO A 34 2.57 30.10 3.16
C PRO A 34 4.08 29.93 2.92
N THR A 35 4.64 28.80 3.36
CA THR A 35 6.06 28.45 3.23
C THR A 35 6.47 28.03 1.83
N LEU A 36 5.52 27.77 0.91
CA LEU A 36 5.82 27.28 -0.45
C LEU A 36 6.03 28.42 -1.47
N THR A 37 5.85 29.67 -1.06
CA THR A 37 6.05 30.87 -1.89
C THR A 37 7.39 30.91 -2.65
N PRO A 38 8.57 30.65 -2.04
CA PRO A 38 9.83 30.65 -2.77
C PRO A 38 9.90 29.53 -3.82
N THR A 39 9.36 28.34 -3.51
CA THR A 39 9.31 27.20 -4.43
C THR A 39 8.43 27.52 -5.65
N LEU A 40 7.33 28.26 -5.47
CA LEU A 40 6.48 28.70 -6.59
C LEU A 40 7.21 29.59 -7.60
N VAL A 41 8.12 30.45 -7.13
CA VAL A 41 8.94 31.31 -8.01
C VAL A 41 9.88 30.46 -8.87
N GLU A 42 10.51 29.44 -8.28
CA GLU A 42 11.38 28.53 -9.03
C GLU A 42 10.60 27.67 -10.05
N ILE A 43 9.41 27.23 -9.67
CA ILE A 43 8.50 26.48 -10.55
C ILE A 43 8.09 27.34 -11.75
N ALA A 44 7.70 28.60 -11.53
CA ALA A 44 7.34 29.53 -12.60
C ALA A 44 8.49 29.74 -13.58
N ALA A 45 9.72 29.94 -13.07
CA ALA A 45 10.91 30.08 -13.92
C ALA A 45 11.19 28.83 -14.77
N LYS A 46 11.06 27.63 -14.19
CA LYS A 46 11.23 26.36 -14.93
C LYS A 46 10.11 26.11 -15.94
N ARG A 47 8.87 26.50 -15.63
CA ARG A 47 7.73 26.46 -16.55
C ARG A 47 7.99 27.33 -17.77
N GLU A 48 8.42 28.57 -17.58
CA GLU A 48 8.73 29.51 -18.67
C GLU A 48 9.88 29.00 -19.54
N ALA A 49 10.92 28.43 -18.92
CA ALA A 49 12.02 27.80 -19.65
C ALA A 49 11.54 26.61 -20.51
N LEU A 50 10.57 25.81 -20.03
CA LEU A 50 9.97 24.74 -20.81
C LEU A 50 9.10 25.28 -21.95
N GLN A 51 8.33 26.34 -21.73
CA GLN A 51 7.53 27.00 -22.78
C GLN A 51 8.43 27.50 -23.92
N LEU A 52 9.54 28.16 -23.60
CA LEU A 52 10.50 28.60 -24.61
C LEU A 52 11.09 27.42 -25.38
N ALA A 53 11.49 26.35 -24.69
CA ALA A 53 12.06 25.16 -25.32
C ALA A 53 11.04 24.40 -26.20
N ILE A 54 9.74 24.48 -25.89
CA ILE A 54 8.68 23.93 -26.75
C ILE A 54 8.65 24.70 -28.08
N THR A 55 8.68 26.03 -28.03
CA THR A 55 8.67 26.90 -29.22
C THR A 55 9.93 26.72 -30.07
N GLU A 56 11.11 26.68 -29.46
CA GLU A 56 12.38 26.43 -30.16
C GLU A 56 12.42 25.05 -30.84
N ALA A 57 11.72 24.06 -30.28
CA ALA A 57 11.66 22.71 -30.83
C ALA A 57 10.54 22.53 -31.88
N ALA A 58 9.88 23.60 -32.34
CA ALA A 58 8.80 23.54 -33.30
C ALA A 58 9.20 22.86 -34.62
N ASP A 59 10.42 23.13 -35.10
CA ASP A 59 10.96 22.54 -36.34
C ASP A 59 11.49 21.11 -36.15
N GLY A 60 11.41 20.54 -34.95
CA GLY A 60 11.79 19.14 -34.68
C GLY A 60 13.29 18.85 -34.67
N GLY A 61 14.15 19.87 -34.59
CA GLY A 61 15.60 19.71 -34.52
C GLY A 61 16.04 18.82 -33.34
N ARG A 62 17.03 17.94 -33.55
CA ARG A 62 17.51 16.99 -32.51
C ARG A 62 18.00 17.69 -31.24
N THR A 63 18.76 18.78 -31.39
CA THR A 63 19.30 19.57 -30.27
C THR A 63 18.19 20.30 -29.51
N ALA A 64 17.27 20.95 -30.22
CA ALA A 64 16.11 21.62 -29.61
C ALA A 64 15.18 20.63 -28.88
N THR A 65 14.95 19.46 -29.48
CA THR A 65 14.18 18.38 -28.85
C THR A 65 14.85 17.89 -27.56
N ALA A 66 16.17 17.69 -27.57
CA ALA A 66 16.92 17.32 -26.37
C ALA A 66 16.81 18.38 -25.27
N LYS A 67 16.90 19.67 -25.61
CA LYS A 67 16.71 20.80 -24.69
C LYS A 67 15.30 20.81 -24.09
N ARG A 68 14.25 20.60 -24.89
CA ARG A 68 12.87 20.48 -24.41
C ARG A 68 12.70 19.33 -23.42
N GLU A 69 13.22 18.14 -23.72
CA GLU A 69 13.13 16.99 -22.80
C GLU A 69 13.94 17.21 -21.52
N GLN A 70 15.07 17.92 -21.58
CA GLN A 70 15.80 18.35 -20.39
C GLN A 70 14.95 19.28 -19.51
N ARG A 71 14.37 20.35 -20.08
CA ARG A 71 13.51 21.27 -19.31
C ARG A 71 12.27 20.58 -18.75
N LYS A 72 11.72 19.60 -19.47
CA LYS A 72 10.61 18.78 -19.01
C LYS A 72 10.99 17.97 -17.75
N ARG A 73 12.20 17.40 -17.71
CA ARG A 73 12.70 16.68 -16.52
C ARG A 73 12.90 17.63 -15.35
N GLU A 74 13.56 18.76 -15.56
CA GLU A 74 13.80 19.78 -14.53
C GLU A 74 12.48 20.28 -13.90
N LEU A 75 11.46 20.54 -14.71
CA LEU A 75 10.14 20.95 -14.21
C LEU A 75 9.44 19.82 -13.42
N LYS A 76 9.56 18.58 -13.89
CA LYS A 76 9.00 17.44 -13.19
C LYS A 76 9.66 17.23 -11.82
N GLU A 77 10.97 17.38 -11.74
CA GLU A 77 11.74 17.25 -10.49
C GLU A 77 11.30 18.27 -9.43
N ILE A 78 11.15 19.55 -9.80
CA ILE A 78 10.69 20.57 -8.84
C ILE A 78 9.22 20.34 -8.42
N LEU A 79 8.35 19.88 -9.33
CA LEU A 79 6.98 19.51 -8.98
C LEU A 79 6.91 18.25 -8.10
N ASP A 80 7.87 17.34 -8.26
CA ASP A 80 8.02 16.16 -7.41
C ASP A 80 8.47 16.54 -5.99
N GLN A 81 9.33 17.56 -5.85
CA GLN A 81 9.74 18.16 -4.57
C GLN A 81 8.57 18.89 -3.90
N LEU A 82 7.87 19.76 -4.64
CA LEU A 82 6.67 20.46 -4.14
C LEU A 82 5.62 19.49 -3.58
N ALA A 83 5.36 18.38 -4.28
CA ALA A 83 4.45 17.35 -3.80
C ALA A 83 4.93 16.71 -2.49
N GLY A 84 6.24 16.59 -2.28
CA GLY A 84 6.84 16.13 -1.02
C GLY A 84 6.62 17.12 0.12
N ASP A 85 6.84 18.41 -0.13
CA ASP A 85 6.64 19.47 0.87
C ASP A 85 5.17 19.57 1.30
N ILE A 86 4.24 19.47 0.34
CA ILE A 86 2.80 19.44 0.63
C ILE A 86 2.43 18.22 1.48
N ILE A 87 2.97 17.03 1.19
CA ILE A 87 2.73 15.85 2.02
C ILE A 87 3.29 16.05 3.44
N SER A 88 4.47 16.67 3.55
CA SER A 88 5.09 16.97 4.84
C SER A 88 4.23 17.91 5.69
N GLN A 89 3.61 18.93 5.07
CA GLN A 89 2.78 19.92 5.75
C GLN A 89 1.33 19.46 5.98
N ALA A 90 0.71 18.78 5.01
CA ALA A 90 -0.69 18.35 5.06
C ALA A 90 -0.89 16.95 5.69
N GLY A 91 0.16 16.12 5.76
CA GLY A 91 0.07 14.76 6.25
C GLY A 91 -0.92 13.90 5.45
N SER A 92 -2.02 13.51 6.09
CA SER A 92 -3.10 12.73 5.47
C SER A 92 -4.41 13.50 5.30
N ASP A 93 -4.36 14.82 5.52
CA ASP A 93 -5.50 15.71 5.30
C ASP A 93 -5.82 15.83 3.81
N ARG A 94 -6.97 15.31 3.44
CA ARG A 94 -7.45 15.29 2.06
C ARG A 94 -7.79 16.69 1.56
N GLU A 95 -8.33 17.56 2.40
CA GLU A 95 -8.79 18.88 1.98
C GLU A 95 -7.61 19.78 1.67
N LEU A 96 -6.55 19.72 2.48
CA LEU A 96 -5.29 20.43 2.24
C LEU A 96 -4.60 19.97 0.95
N ILE A 97 -4.56 18.66 0.67
CA ILE A 97 -3.95 18.15 -0.57
C ILE A 97 -4.77 18.58 -1.81
N LEU A 98 -6.11 18.58 -1.71
CA LEU A 98 -6.98 19.02 -2.79
C LEU A 98 -6.90 20.53 -3.02
N SER A 99 -6.76 21.33 -1.95
CA SER A 99 -6.62 22.79 -2.05
C SER A 99 -5.33 23.18 -2.77
N ALA A 100 -4.25 22.41 -2.60
CA ALA A 100 -3.00 22.54 -3.35
C ALA A 100 -3.07 22.09 -4.82
N GLY A 101 -4.24 21.62 -5.28
CA GLY A 101 -4.46 21.20 -6.66
C GLY A 101 -3.98 19.77 -6.98
N PHE A 102 -3.55 18.99 -5.99
CA PHE A 102 -3.14 17.59 -6.17
C PHE A 102 -4.30 16.62 -5.98
N PHE A 103 -4.21 15.45 -6.61
CA PHE A 103 -5.24 14.42 -6.46
C PHE A 103 -4.95 13.55 -5.25
N VAL A 104 -6.00 12.99 -4.66
CA VAL A 104 -5.90 12.08 -3.53
C VAL A 104 -6.42 10.71 -3.93
N ARG A 105 -5.62 9.67 -3.69
CA ARG A 105 -6.07 8.27 -3.80
C ARG A 105 -6.17 7.66 -2.41
N ARG A 106 -7.37 7.17 -2.09
CA ARG A 106 -7.55 6.34 -0.90
C ARG A 106 -6.92 4.98 -1.16
N THR A 107 -5.91 4.59 -0.39
CA THR A 107 -5.54 3.19 -0.31
C THR A 107 -6.40 2.56 0.78
N SER A 108 -7.35 1.72 0.39
CA SER A 108 -8.27 1.04 1.31
C SER A 108 -7.61 -0.18 1.99
N ARG A 109 -6.29 -0.15 2.19
CA ARG A 109 -5.63 -1.19 2.97
C ARG A 109 -6.07 -0.97 4.41
N SER A 110 -7.07 -1.74 4.87
CA SER A 110 -7.40 -1.85 6.30
C SER A 110 -6.09 -2.14 7.01
N GLU A 111 -5.67 -1.23 7.89
CA GLU A 111 -4.60 -1.44 8.86
C GLU A 111 -5.09 -2.27 10.05
N GLU A 112 -6.30 -2.83 9.96
CA GLU A 112 -6.87 -3.71 10.98
C GLU A 112 -6.07 -5.02 11.05
N GLU A 113 -5.82 -5.48 12.27
CA GLU A 113 -5.31 -6.82 12.49
C GLU A 113 -6.26 -7.86 11.86
N PRO A 114 -5.73 -8.98 11.34
CA PRO A 114 -6.58 -10.02 10.78
C PRO A 114 -7.61 -10.48 11.81
N ALA A 115 -8.86 -10.61 11.39
CA ALA A 115 -9.89 -11.17 12.25
C ALA A 115 -9.60 -12.65 12.58
N MET A 116 -10.27 -13.17 13.61
CA MET A 116 -10.28 -14.59 13.93
C MET A 116 -10.65 -15.42 12.69
N PRO A 117 -9.82 -16.40 12.27
CA PRO A 117 -10.22 -17.33 11.22
C PRO A 117 -11.48 -18.11 11.64
N GLN A 118 -12.40 -18.31 10.71
CA GLN A 118 -13.68 -18.95 10.98
C GLN A 118 -13.79 -20.31 10.29
N LYS A 119 -14.74 -21.13 10.77
CA LYS A 119 -15.09 -22.44 10.17
C LYS A 119 -13.89 -23.39 10.06
N LEU A 120 -13.00 -23.40 11.06
CA LEU A 120 -11.95 -24.39 11.15
C LEU A 120 -12.57 -25.79 11.26
N ARG A 121 -12.14 -26.70 10.41
CA ARG A 121 -12.55 -28.10 10.38
C ARG A 121 -11.33 -28.98 10.38
N ALA A 122 -11.32 -29.98 11.25
CA ALA A 122 -10.35 -31.07 11.21
C ALA A 122 -11.02 -32.31 10.62
N ARG A 123 -10.34 -32.98 9.69
CA ARG A 123 -10.80 -34.23 9.09
C ARG A 123 -9.68 -35.25 9.09
N ILE A 124 -10.03 -36.49 9.38
CA ILE A 124 -9.10 -37.62 9.27
C ILE A 124 -8.71 -37.80 7.79
N SER A 125 -7.42 -37.96 7.54
CA SER A 125 -6.85 -38.26 6.24
C SER A 125 -7.06 -39.74 5.87
N GLU A 126 -6.89 -40.11 4.60
CA GLU A 126 -6.84 -41.53 4.20
C GLU A 126 -5.59 -42.24 4.73
N HIS A 127 -4.57 -41.46 5.15
CA HIS A 127 -3.35 -41.97 5.76
C HIS A 127 -3.42 -41.88 7.29
N ALA A 128 -3.05 -42.96 7.96
CA ALA A 128 -2.94 -42.99 9.42
C ALA A 128 -1.93 -41.94 9.92
N GLY A 129 -2.28 -41.24 10.99
CA GLY A 129 -1.43 -40.20 11.58
C GLY A 129 -1.41 -38.86 10.83
N GLU A 130 -2.37 -38.64 9.91
CA GLU A 130 -2.54 -37.36 9.23
C GLU A 130 -3.93 -36.74 9.47
N ALA A 131 -3.97 -35.43 9.72
CA ALA A 131 -5.19 -34.64 9.80
C ALA A 131 -5.18 -33.56 8.71
N ARG A 132 -6.30 -33.45 7.97
CA ARG A 132 -6.53 -32.41 6.99
C ARG A 132 -7.35 -31.29 7.63
N LEU A 133 -6.78 -30.10 7.66
CA LEU A 133 -7.42 -28.90 8.19
C LEU A 133 -7.87 -27.99 7.05
N ASP A 134 -9.09 -27.46 7.15
CA ASP A 134 -9.64 -26.44 6.25
C ASP A 134 -10.35 -25.33 7.04
N TRP A 135 -10.22 -24.08 6.62
CA TRP A 135 -10.88 -22.91 7.23
C TRP A 135 -11.29 -21.86 6.20
N ALA A 136 -12.07 -20.85 6.60
CA ALA A 136 -12.48 -19.77 5.72
C ALA A 136 -11.37 -18.71 5.54
N THR A 137 -11.33 -18.06 4.37
CA THR A 137 -10.40 -16.96 4.10
C THR A 137 -10.62 -15.79 5.06
N THR A 138 -9.55 -15.39 5.76
CA THR A 138 -9.53 -14.20 6.62
C THR A 138 -9.06 -12.97 5.84
N ARG A 139 -9.84 -11.87 5.89
CA ARG A 139 -9.46 -10.59 5.30
C ARG A 139 -8.20 -10.05 5.98
N GLY A 140 -7.20 -9.64 5.19
CA GLY A 140 -5.94 -9.11 5.71
C GLY A 140 -4.90 -10.16 6.12
N ALA A 141 -5.22 -11.45 6.00
CA ALA A 141 -4.26 -12.52 6.26
C ALA A 141 -3.21 -12.64 5.13
N ALA A 142 -1.94 -12.62 5.51
CA ALA A 142 -0.80 -12.92 4.65
C ALA A 142 -0.26 -14.34 4.90
N LEU A 143 -0.37 -14.82 6.14
CA LEU A 143 0.10 -16.11 6.61
C LEU A 143 -0.87 -16.67 7.64
N TYR A 144 -1.00 -17.99 7.73
CA TYR A 144 -1.72 -18.67 8.80
C TYR A 144 -0.75 -19.54 9.59
N VAL A 145 -0.94 -19.56 10.91
CA VAL A 145 -0.18 -20.41 11.84
C VAL A 145 -1.16 -21.37 12.48
N VAL A 146 -0.80 -22.66 12.51
CA VAL A 146 -1.60 -23.73 13.09
C VAL A 146 -0.88 -24.30 14.30
N GLU A 147 -1.61 -24.41 15.40
CA GLU A 147 -1.18 -25.11 16.60
C GLU A 147 -2.01 -26.37 16.83
N HIS A 148 -1.38 -27.34 17.47
CA HIS A 148 -1.93 -28.63 17.83
C HIS A 148 -1.73 -28.88 19.32
N ASN A 149 -2.69 -29.54 19.94
CA ASN A 149 -2.64 -30.01 21.32
C ASN A 149 -3.18 -31.45 21.38
N ALA A 150 -2.55 -32.32 22.18
CA ALA A 150 -2.92 -33.73 22.33
C ALA A 150 -3.38 -34.10 23.75
N VAL A 151 -3.55 -33.13 24.65
CA VAL A 151 -3.90 -33.36 26.05
C VAL A 151 -5.30 -32.85 26.37
N SER A 152 -5.54 -31.55 26.20
CA SER A 152 -6.85 -30.91 26.41
C SER A 152 -6.82 -29.49 25.82
N PRO A 153 -7.93 -28.99 25.23
CA PRO A 153 -7.98 -27.65 24.67
C PRO A 153 -7.79 -26.55 25.73
N ASP A 154 -8.12 -26.83 27.00
CA ASP A 154 -8.04 -25.89 28.12
C ASP A 154 -6.60 -25.69 28.64
N GLN A 155 -5.69 -26.61 28.31
CA GLN A 155 -4.28 -26.51 28.70
C GLN A 155 -3.51 -25.63 27.72
N THR A 156 -3.42 -24.33 28.04
CA THR A 156 -2.76 -23.32 27.19
C THR A 156 -1.30 -23.67 26.86
N GLU A 157 -0.57 -24.29 27.79
CA GLU A 157 0.85 -24.65 27.64
C GLU A 157 1.10 -25.86 26.73
N ALA A 158 0.08 -26.67 26.47
CA ALA A 158 0.19 -27.88 25.65
C ALA A 158 0.01 -27.62 24.15
N TRP A 159 -0.25 -26.37 23.75
CA TRP A 159 -0.36 -25.97 22.35
C TRP A 159 1.02 -25.78 21.71
N VAL A 160 1.29 -26.55 20.65
CA VAL A 160 2.55 -26.50 19.91
C VAL A 160 2.28 -26.15 18.45
N GLN A 161 3.09 -25.24 17.90
CA GLN A 161 3.02 -24.90 16.48
C GLN A 161 3.41 -26.09 15.61
N VAL A 162 2.50 -26.49 14.71
CA VAL A 162 2.69 -27.64 13.81
C VAL A 162 2.81 -27.25 12.35
N GLY A 163 2.53 -26.00 12.00
CA GLY A 163 2.82 -25.51 10.66
C GLY A 163 2.37 -24.09 10.39
N GLU A 164 2.85 -23.60 9.25
CA GLU A 164 2.50 -22.29 8.71
C GLU A 164 2.16 -22.44 7.22
N THR A 165 1.19 -21.67 6.73
CA THR A 165 0.76 -21.75 5.34
C THR A 165 0.13 -20.45 4.87
N THR A 166 0.29 -20.12 3.59
CA THR A 166 -0.44 -19.01 2.95
C THR A 166 -1.80 -19.46 2.41
N ARG A 167 -2.07 -20.77 2.41
CA ARG A 167 -3.32 -21.37 1.94
C ARG A 167 -4.30 -21.51 3.11
N ILE A 168 -5.60 -21.58 2.80
CA ILE A 168 -6.67 -21.83 3.78
C ILE A 168 -6.83 -23.31 4.19
N ARG A 169 -5.77 -24.10 4.01
CA ARG A 169 -5.72 -25.53 4.31
C ARG A 169 -4.31 -25.98 4.62
N LEU A 170 -4.20 -26.95 5.52
CA LEU A 170 -2.94 -27.57 5.92
C LEU A 170 -3.16 -29.06 6.20
N VAL A 171 -2.17 -29.89 5.89
CA VAL A 171 -2.15 -31.30 6.31
C VAL A 171 -1.10 -31.43 7.41
N VAL A 172 -1.54 -31.77 8.62
CA VAL A 172 -0.66 -32.06 9.75
C VAL A 172 -0.36 -33.55 9.74
N LYS A 173 0.92 -33.91 9.85
CA LYS A 173 1.41 -35.30 9.78
C LYS A 173 2.09 -35.69 11.10
N GLY A 174 2.26 -36.99 11.32
CA GLY A 174 2.97 -37.51 12.49
C GLY A 174 2.13 -37.50 13.77
N LEU A 175 0.80 -37.53 13.64
CA LEU A 175 -0.12 -37.57 14.76
C LEU A 175 -0.19 -39.00 15.34
N ALA A 176 -0.18 -39.10 16.66
CA ALA A 176 -0.34 -40.38 17.35
C ALA A 176 -1.72 -40.97 17.06
N SER A 177 -1.80 -42.26 16.75
CA SER A 177 -3.10 -42.92 16.50
C SER A 177 -3.88 -43.13 17.81
N ALA A 178 -5.20 -43.10 17.73
CA ALA A 178 -6.13 -43.36 18.84
C ALA A 178 -6.06 -42.37 20.04
N ARG A 179 -5.71 -41.10 19.77
CA ARG A 179 -5.84 -40.00 20.74
C ARG A 179 -6.70 -38.89 20.16
N GLU A 180 -7.30 -38.08 21.03
CA GLU A 180 -7.97 -36.85 20.62
C GLU A 180 -6.92 -35.77 20.30
N HIS A 181 -7.12 -35.05 19.20
CA HIS A 181 -6.22 -34.00 18.74
C HIS A 181 -7.01 -32.73 18.54
N TRP A 182 -6.57 -31.66 19.21
CA TRP A 182 -7.18 -30.34 19.08
C TRP A 182 -6.31 -29.45 18.21
N PHE A 183 -6.95 -28.65 17.37
CA PHE A 183 -6.30 -27.74 16.44
C PHE A 183 -6.87 -26.34 16.58
N ARG A 184 -6.01 -25.34 16.47
CA ARG A 184 -6.40 -23.93 16.32
C ARG A 184 -5.53 -23.25 15.28
N VAL A 185 -6.12 -22.32 14.54
CA VAL A 185 -5.43 -21.51 13.54
C VAL A 185 -5.58 -20.03 13.84
N ARG A 186 -4.53 -19.23 13.60
CA ARG A 186 -4.61 -17.76 13.58
C ARG A 186 -4.10 -17.22 12.25
N ALA A 187 -4.58 -16.05 11.88
CA ALA A 187 -4.07 -15.30 10.74
C ALA A 187 -3.02 -14.28 11.19
N ILE A 188 -1.99 -14.08 10.37
CA ILE A 188 -0.97 -13.05 10.52
C ILE A 188 -1.03 -12.17 9.28
N GLY A 189 -1.15 -10.86 9.50
CA GLY A 189 -1.23 -9.84 8.46
C GLY A 189 -0.06 -8.87 8.54
N SER A 190 -0.06 -7.85 7.69
CA SER A 190 0.96 -6.80 7.72
C SER A 190 0.93 -5.94 8.99
N THR A 191 -0.17 -5.98 9.72
CA THR A 191 -0.48 -5.12 10.87
C THR A 191 -0.28 -5.83 12.20
N GLY A 192 -0.23 -7.16 12.21
CA GLY A 192 -0.10 -7.93 13.43
C GLY A 192 -0.64 -9.35 13.31
N ARG A 193 -0.76 -10.01 14.47
CA ARG A 193 -1.30 -11.36 14.60
C ARG A 193 -2.74 -11.26 15.07
N GLY A 194 -3.66 -11.83 14.29
CA GLY A 194 -5.05 -11.96 14.70
C GLY A 194 -5.23 -12.97 15.84
N PRO A 195 -6.40 -12.97 16.50
CA PRO A 195 -6.75 -13.95 17.51
C PRO A 195 -6.82 -15.37 16.94
N TRP A 196 -6.71 -16.36 17.83
CA TRP A 196 -6.90 -17.76 17.50
C TRP A 196 -8.38 -18.04 17.17
N SER A 197 -8.60 -18.93 16.20
CA SER A 197 -9.91 -19.51 15.89
C SER A 197 -10.45 -20.39 17.01
N ASP A 198 -11.75 -20.69 16.91
CA ASP A 198 -12.37 -21.77 17.67
C ASP A 198 -11.61 -23.08 17.44
N VAL A 199 -11.52 -23.89 18.49
CA VAL A 199 -10.82 -25.17 18.46
C VAL A 199 -11.60 -26.19 17.63
N ALA A 200 -10.91 -26.87 16.73
CA ALA A 200 -11.43 -28.05 16.03
C ALA A 200 -10.81 -29.33 16.60
N PHE A 201 -11.56 -30.43 16.54
CA PHE A 201 -11.15 -31.78 16.97
C PHE A 201 -11.44 -32.80 15.86
#